data_AF-A0A2N1GCD6-F1
#
_entry.id   AF-A0A2N1GCD6-F1
#
_cell.length_a   1.000
_cell.length_b   1.000
_cell.length_c   1.000
_cell.angle_alpha   90.00
_cell.angle_beta   90.00
_cell.angle_gamma   90.00
#
_symmetry.space_group_name_H-M   'P 1'
#
loop_
_entity.id
_entity.type
_entity.pdbx_description
1 polymer ?
#
loop_
_entity_poly.entity_id
_entity_poly.type
_entity_poly.pdbx_seq_one_letter_code
_entity_poly.pdbx_strand_id
1 'polypeptide(L)'
;MRKKLIFFTTISLVSFKIHSQNEKVYITDKINAKYAYINATQTYERVAAKGYKSVDLFQKLGNSYYSNSRLDKAAKWYGELFAITSDLDREYYSRYAKCLMFLEKNDQANKVLQRLKQKIALEELIELKK
;
A
#
# COMPACT_ATOMS: atom_id res chain seq x y z
N MET A 1 -43.06 -41.99 47.79
CA MET A 1 -42.10 -43.11 47.65
C MET A 1 -42.77 -44.34 47.04
N ARG A 2 -42.63 -44.57 45.73
CA ARG A 2 -42.74 -45.88 45.07
C ARG A 2 -41.89 -45.80 43.79
N LYS A 3 -40.60 -46.15 43.90
CA LYS A 3 -40.04 -47.45 43.52
C LYS A 3 -40.15 -47.71 42.01
N LYS A 4 -39.09 -47.44 41.24
CA LYS A 4 -38.04 -48.43 40.92
C LYS A 4 -37.04 -47.83 39.92
N LEU A 5 -35.80 -47.78 40.40
CA LEU A 5 -34.58 -47.75 39.61
C LEU A 5 -34.46 -49.07 38.80
N ILE A 6 -33.56 -49.05 37.80
CA ILE A 6 -32.88 -50.17 37.09
C ILE A 6 -33.25 -50.18 35.59
N PHE A 7 -32.44 -49.53 34.73
CA PHE A 7 -31.21 -50.03 34.07
C PHE A 7 -31.54 -50.88 32.83
N PHE A 8 -31.24 -50.37 31.63
CA PHE A 8 -30.55 -51.12 30.58
C PHE A 8 -30.16 -50.18 29.43
N THR A 9 -28.85 -50.04 29.28
CA THR A 9 -28.14 -49.39 28.19
C THR A 9 -28.40 -50.08 26.85
N THR A 10 -28.73 -49.34 25.79
CA THR A 10 -28.25 -49.56 24.42
C THR A 10 -28.47 -48.31 23.56
N ILE A 11 -27.35 -47.70 23.16
CA ILE A 11 -27.00 -47.14 21.82
C ILE A 11 -28.13 -47.29 20.75
N SER A 12 -28.55 -46.27 20.00
CA SER A 12 -27.77 -45.63 18.94
C SER A 12 -28.58 -44.55 18.21
N LEU A 13 -27.88 -43.50 17.75
CA LEU A 13 -28.08 -42.80 16.46
C LEU A 13 -29.45 -42.16 16.19
N VAL A 14 -29.62 -40.91 16.60
CA VAL A 14 -30.28 -39.93 15.71
C VAL A 14 -29.31 -38.78 15.52
N SER A 15 -28.61 -38.82 14.38
CA SER A 15 -27.66 -37.82 13.94
C SER A 15 -28.31 -36.43 13.97
N PHE A 16 -27.70 -35.51 14.70
CA PHE A 16 -27.88 -34.08 14.45
C PHE A 16 -27.41 -33.80 13.02
N LYS A 17 -28.34 -33.67 12.08
CA LYS A 17 -28.04 -33.03 10.80
C LYS A 17 -27.87 -31.54 11.07
N ILE A 18 -26.63 -31.15 11.34
CA ILE A 18 -26.18 -29.77 11.22
C ILE A 18 -26.37 -29.41 9.75
N HIS A 19 -27.49 -28.79 9.42
CA HIS A 19 -27.67 -28.16 8.13
C HIS A 19 -26.86 -26.87 8.18
N SER A 20 -25.55 -26.96 7.93
CA SER A 20 -24.83 -25.83 7.36
C SER A 20 -25.55 -25.51 6.06
N GLN A 21 -26.33 -24.42 6.04
CA GLN A 21 -26.78 -23.86 4.78
C GLN A 21 -25.49 -23.49 4.06
N ASN A 22 -25.06 -24.35 3.15
CA ASN A 22 -24.06 -23.98 2.16
C ASN A 22 -24.69 -22.84 1.39
N GLU A 23 -24.35 -21.61 1.77
CA GLU A 23 -24.48 -20.49 0.86
C GLU A 23 -23.74 -20.93 -0.39
N LYS A 24 -24.49 -21.31 -1.42
CA LYS A 24 -23.92 -21.46 -2.75
C LYS A 24 -23.55 -20.03 -3.15
N VAL A 25 -22.39 -19.59 -2.68
CA VAL A 25 -21.72 -18.45 -3.26
C VAL A 25 -21.47 -18.90 -4.69
N TYR A 26 -22.26 -18.37 -5.61
CA TYR A 26 -22.01 -18.50 -7.04
C TYR A 26 -20.75 -17.69 -7.33
N ILE A 27 -19.60 -18.25 -6.96
CA ILE A 27 -18.29 -17.78 -7.37
C ILE A 27 -18.18 -18.14 -8.85
N THR A 28 -18.78 -17.33 -9.71
CA THR A 28 -18.39 -17.32 -11.12
C THR A 28 -16.99 -16.73 -11.17
N ASP A 29 -16.02 -17.44 -11.74
CA ASP A 29 -14.63 -17.00 -11.90
C ASP A 29 -14.52 -15.58 -12.47
N LYS A 30 -15.50 -15.17 -13.28
CA LYS A 30 -15.62 -13.82 -13.85
C LYS A 30 -15.88 -12.69 -12.83
N ILE A 31 -16.65 -12.94 -11.77
CA ILE A 31 -16.99 -11.92 -10.77
C ILE A 31 -15.82 -11.76 -9.79
N ASN A 32 -15.21 -12.86 -9.34
CA ASN A 32 -13.99 -12.78 -8.52
C ASN A 32 -12.84 -12.13 -9.30
N ALA A 33 -12.60 -12.45 -10.57
CA ALA A 33 -11.54 -11.78 -11.33
C ALA A 33 -11.70 -10.24 -11.44
N LYS A 34 -12.95 -9.73 -11.43
CA LYS A 34 -13.23 -8.29 -11.58
C LYS A 34 -13.22 -7.53 -10.25
N TYR A 35 -13.57 -8.19 -9.13
CA TYR A 35 -13.63 -7.57 -7.80
C TYR A 35 -12.46 -7.94 -6.87
N ALA A 36 -11.75 -9.05 -7.10
CA ALA A 36 -10.78 -9.59 -6.14
C ALA A 36 -9.45 -8.82 -6.07
N TYR A 37 -9.20 -7.82 -6.92
CA TYR A 37 -7.95 -7.06 -6.86
C TYR A 37 -8.09 -5.64 -7.42
N ILE A 38 -8.75 -4.74 -6.67
CA ILE A 38 -8.58 -3.31 -6.93
C ILE A 38 -7.16 -2.95 -6.46
N ASN A 39 -6.21 -2.94 -7.39
CA ASN A 39 -4.88 -2.43 -7.10
C ASN A 39 -4.97 -0.92 -6.88
N ALA A 40 -4.81 -0.48 -5.64
CA ALA A 40 -4.87 0.93 -5.26
C ALA A 40 -3.93 1.80 -6.12
N THR A 41 -2.74 1.28 -6.43
CA THR A 41 -1.76 1.95 -7.31
C THR A 41 -2.35 2.20 -8.70
N GLN A 42 -2.98 1.20 -9.31
CA GLN A 42 -3.61 1.37 -10.64
C GLN A 42 -4.78 2.36 -10.59
N THR A 43 -5.52 2.40 -9.49
CA THR A 43 -6.59 3.40 -9.31
C THR A 43 -6.00 4.80 -9.21
N TYR A 44 -4.92 4.99 -8.45
CA TYR A 44 -4.21 6.25 -8.38
C TYR A 44 -3.60 6.66 -9.74
N GLU A 45 -3.08 5.72 -10.53
CA GLU A 45 -2.59 6.02 -11.88
C GLU A 45 -3.70 6.53 -12.79
N ARG A 46 -4.90 5.92 -12.73
CA ARG A 46 -6.06 6.40 -13.49
C ARG A 46 -6.51 7.79 -13.05
N VAL A 47 -6.43 8.09 -11.76
CA VAL A 47 -6.73 9.43 -11.22
C VAL A 47 -5.71 10.45 -11.73
N ALA A 48 -4.41 10.15 -11.63
CA ALA A 48 -3.35 11.01 -12.16
C ALA A 48 -3.46 11.21 -13.69
N ALA A 49 -3.81 10.16 -14.43
CA ALA A 49 -4.02 10.22 -15.89
C ALA A 49 -5.19 11.12 -16.30
N LYS A 50 -6.16 11.35 -15.41
CA LYS A 50 -7.24 12.33 -15.62
C LYS A 50 -6.81 13.77 -15.31
N GLY A 51 -5.54 14.00 -14.98
CA GLY A 51 -4.99 15.33 -14.70
C GLY A 51 -5.05 15.75 -13.23
N TYR A 52 -5.58 14.90 -12.34
CA TYR A 52 -5.56 15.19 -10.91
C TYR A 52 -4.11 15.15 -10.40
N LYS A 53 -3.72 16.22 -9.71
CA LYS A 53 -2.38 16.35 -9.10
C LYS A 53 -2.53 16.73 -7.65
N SER A 54 -1.84 16.01 -6.76
CA SER A 54 -1.77 16.34 -5.35
C SER A 54 -0.55 15.68 -4.72
N VAL A 55 -0.08 16.26 -3.60
CA VAL A 55 1.04 15.73 -2.80
C VAL A 55 0.73 14.29 -2.38
N ASP A 56 -0.43 14.07 -1.78
CA ASP A 56 -0.87 12.74 -1.34
C ASP A 56 -0.90 11.70 -2.46
N LEU A 57 -1.46 12.06 -3.64
CA LEU A 57 -1.53 11.16 -4.79
C LEU A 57 -0.15 10.73 -5.27
N PHE A 58 0.76 11.69 -5.45
CA PHE A 58 2.10 11.39 -5.94
C PHE A 58 2.99 10.72 -4.90
N GLN A 59 2.81 11.01 -3.61
CA GLN A 59 3.43 10.25 -2.53
C GLN A 59 2.98 8.80 -2.53
N LYS A 60 1.67 8.53 -2.61
CA LYS A 60 1.12 7.16 -2.67
C LYS A 60 1.65 6.38 -3.88
N LEU A 61 1.67 7.01 -5.05
CA LEU A 61 2.19 6.39 -6.28
C LEU A 61 3.70 6.14 -6.20
N GLY A 62 4.48 7.15 -5.81
CA GLY A 62 5.93 7.04 -5.67
C GLY A 62 6.33 5.97 -4.64
N ASN A 63 5.70 5.99 -3.46
CA ASN A 63 5.97 5.05 -2.38
C ASN A 63 5.59 3.62 -2.76
N SER A 64 4.41 3.41 -3.36
CA SER A 64 3.99 2.07 -3.80
C SER A 64 5.00 1.47 -4.78
N TYR A 65 5.40 2.22 -5.81
CA TYR A 65 6.37 1.72 -6.78
C TYR A 65 7.78 1.54 -6.20
N TYR A 66 8.21 2.44 -5.32
CA TYR A 66 9.50 2.33 -4.64
C TYR A 66 9.58 1.07 -3.77
N SER A 67 8.54 0.81 -2.95
CA SER A 67 8.46 -0.37 -2.08
C SER A 67 8.39 -1.69 -2.86
N ASN A 68 7.95 -1.65 -4.12
CA ASN A 68 7.94 -2.81 -5.03
C ASN A 68 9.17 -2.87 -5.95
N SER A 69 10.24 -2.11 -5.65
CA SER A 69 11.48 -2.04 -6.45
C SER A 69 11.27 -1.63 -7.91
N ARG A 70 10.13 -1.00 -8.24
CA ARG A 70 9.81 -0.44 -9.56
C ARG A 70 10.33 1.00 -9.63
N LEU A 71 11.67 1.13 -9.60
CA LEU A 71 12.36 2.40 -9.44
C LEU A 71 12.17 3.34 -10.64
N ASP A 72 11.96 2.79 -11.83
CA ASP A 72 11.57 3.51 -13.05
C ASP A 72 10.26 4.29 -12.86
N LYS A 73 9.23 3.61 -12.36
CA LYS A 73 7.92 4.22 -12.12
C LYS A 73 7.93 5.12 -10.89
N ALA A 74 8.66 4.74 -9.84
CA ALA A 74 8.82 5.58 -8.67
C ALA A 74 9.49 6.92 -9.04
N ALA A 75 10.53 6.90 -9.88
CA ALA A 75 11.20 8.11 -10.37
C ALA A 75 10.22 9.08 -11.04
N LYS A 76 9.30 8.56 -11.88
CA LYS A 76 8.27 9.37 -12.53
C LYS A 76 7.41 10.10 -11.51
N TRP A 77 6.84 9.37 -10.54
CA TRP A 77 5.90 9.96 -9.59
C TRP A 77 6.55 10.85 -8.55
N TYR A 78 7.77 10.51 -8.10
CA TYR A 78 8.56 11.44 -7.29
C TYR A 78 8.94 12.71 -8.09
N GLY A 79 9.21 12.60 -9.39
CA GLY A 79 9.41 13.78 -10.24
C GLY A 79 8.20 14.71 -10.26
N GLU A 80 6.99 14.17 -10.45
CA GLU A 80 5.74 14.95 -10.37
C GLU A 80 5.52 15.53 -8.96
N LEU A 81 5.85 14.79 -7.90
CA LEU A 81 5.80 15.26 -6.51
C LEU A 81 6.73 16.46 -6.28
N PHE A 82 7.98 16.37 -6.74
CA PHE A 82 8.96 17.46 -6.62
C PHE A 82 8.66 18.65 -7.54
N ALA A 83 7.81 18.47 -8.55
CA ALA A 83 7.32 19.56 -9.39
C ALA A 83 6.23 20.40 -8.71
N ILE A 84 5.50 19.83 -7.74
CA ILE A 84 4.44 20.55 -7.01
C ILE A 84 4.90 21.12 -5.67
N THR A 85 5.88 20.50 -5.01
CA THR A 85 6.44 21.02 -3.76
C THR A 85 7.84 20.46 -3.50
N SER A 86 8.65 21.25 -2.79
CA SER A 86 9.89 20.79 -2.16
C SER A 86 9.80 20.73 -0.63
N ASP A 87 8.66 21.08 -0.05
CA ASP A 87 8.45 20.91 1.39
C ASP A 87 8.02 19.46 1.68
N LEU A 88 9.01 18.59 1.73
CA LEU A 88 8.85 17.13 1.87
C LEU A 88 9.86 16.61 2.87
N ASP A 89 9.54 15.49 3.53
CA ASP A 89 10.50 14.81 4.40
C ASP A 89 11.78 14.41 3.68
N ARG A 90 12.88 14.38 4.44
CA ARG A 90 14.22 13.99 3.96
C ARG A 90 14.21 12.64 3.22
N GLU A 91 13.33 11.73 3.62
CA GLU A 91 13.16 10.44 2.97
C GLU A 91 12.80 10.55 1.49
N TYR A 92 11.93 11.48 1.09
CA TYR A 92 11.52 11.62 -0.31
C TYR A 92 12.68 12.06 -1.21
N TYR A 93 13.57 12.92 -0.70
CA TYR A 93 14.79 13.30 -1.42
C TYR A 93 15.71 12.10 -1.62
N SER A 94 15.94 11.31 -0.56
CA SER A 94 16.79 10.12 -0.63
C SER A 94 16.23 9.08 -1.61
N ARG A 95 14.94 8.77 -1.50
CA ARG A 95 14.26 7.80 -2.37
C ARG A 95 14.29 8.26 -3.83
N TYR A 96 14.01 9.54 -4.09
CA TYR A 96 14.02 10.06 -5.45
C TYR A 96 15.42 10.05 -6.06
N ALA A 97 16.45 10.45 -5.30
CA ALA A 97 17.84 10.37 -5.76
C ALA A 97 18.24 8.92 -6.10
N LYS A 98 17.88 7.94 -5.26
CA LYS A 98 18.12 6.51 -5.54
C LYS A 98 17.45 6.05 -6.83
N CYS A 99 16.20 6.45 -7.06
CA CYS A 99 15.51 6.14 -8.31
C CYS A 99 16.21 6.76 -9.53
N LEU A 100 16.69 8.01 -9.40
CA LEU A 100 17.42 8.68 -10.47
C LEU A 100 18.77 8.01 -10.76
N MET A 101 19.51 7.58 -9.74
CA MET A 101 20.75 6.82 -9.89
C MET A 101 20.52 5.47 -10.59
N PHE A 102 19.46 4.74 -10.22
CA PHE A 102 19.07 3.50 -10.90
C PHE A 102 18.79 3.73 -12.39
N LEU A 103 18.27 4.90 -12.76
CA LEU A 103 18.03 5.30 -14.14
C LEU A 103 19.25 5.97 -14.80
N GLU A 104 20.43 5.91 -14.17
CA GLU A 104 21.69 6.54 -14.63
C GLU A 104 21.60 8.07 -14.79
N LYS A 105 20.60 8.71 -14.20
CA LYS A 105 20.41 10.18 -14.19
C LYS A 105 21.21 10.82 -13.06
N ASN A 106 22.51 10.55 -13.03
CA ASN A 106 23.40 10.91 -11.91
C ASN A 106 23.43 12.41 -11.62
N ASP A 107 23.41 13.28 -12.65
CA ASP A 107 23.36 14.73 -12.46
C ASP A 107 22.10 15.19 -11.75
N GLN A 108 20.94 14.59 -12.07
CA GLN A 108 19.68 14.90 -11.42
C GLN A 108 19.68 14.39 -9.98
N ALA A 109 20.19 13.17 -9.76
CA ALA A 109 20.32 12.61 -8.42
C ALA A 109 21.20 13.49 -7.52
N ASN A 110 22.34 13.96 -8.03
CA ASN A 110 23.27 14.84 -7.32
C ASN A 110 22.59 16.16 -6.93
N LYS A 111 21.80 16.75 -7.83
CA LYS A 111 21.01 17.96 -7.52
C LYS A 111 20.00 17.73 -6.40
N VAL A 112 19.30 16.59 -6.41
CA VAL A 112 18.34 16.24 -5.35
C VAL A 112 19.06 16.04 -4.01
N LEU A 113 20.21 15.36 -4.01
CA LEU A 113 21.03 15.16 -2.81
C LEU A 113 21.63 16.46 -2.27
N GLN A 114 21.99 17.41 -3.15
CA GLN A 114 22.44 18.73 -2.73
C GLN A 114 21.34 19.49 -2.00
N ARG A 115 20.10 19.45 -2.52
CA ARG A 115 18.94 20.06 -1.84
C ARG A 115 18.68 19.40 -0.49
N LEU A 116 18.85 18.07 -0.39
CA LEU A 116 18.74 17.36 0.89
C LEU A 116 19.78 17.85 1.91
N LYS A 117 21.05 18.00 1.49
CA LYS A 117 22.11 18.56 2.36
C LYS A 117 21.75 19.96 2.86
N GLN A 118 21.25 20.82 1.98
CA GLN A 118 20.81 22.17 2.36
C GLN A 118 19.65 22.14 3.36
N LYS A 119 18.67 21.25 3.17
CA LYS A 119 17.54 21.08 4.10
C LYS A 119 18.00 20.62 5.48
N ILE A 120 18.90 19.64 5.54
CA ILE A 120 19.47 19.15 6.81
C ILE A 120 20.19 20.29 7.56
N ALA A 121 21.07 21.01 6.86
CA ALA A 121 21.79 22.13 7.47
C ALA A 121 20.83 23.23 7.97
N LEU A 122 19.75 23.51 7.24
CA LEU A 122 18.73 24.46 7.67
C LEU A 122 17.99 23.98 8.93
N GLU A 123 17.61 22.71 8.99
CA GLU A 123 16.93 22.12 10.16
C GLU A 123 17.82 22.19 11.40
N GLU A 124 19.10 21.84 11.28
CA GLU A 124 20.09 21.95 12.37
C GLU A 124 20.23 23.40 12.85
N LEU A 125 20.31 24.37 11.94
CA LEU A 125 20.39 25.79 12.28
C LEU A 125 19.13 26.30 13.00
N ILE A 126 17.95 25.78 12.66
CA ILE A 126 16.70 26.13 13.33
C ILE A 126 16.67 25.54 14.74
N GLU A 127 17.12 24.30 14.92
CA GLU A 127 17.20 23.65 16.23
C GLU A 127 18.18 24.37 17.17
N LEU A 128 19.34 24.81 16.66
CA LEU A 128 20.33 25.56 17.45
C LEU A 128 19.84 26.95 17.91
N LYS A 129 18.79 27.48 17.30
CA LYS A 129 18.21 28.81 17.60
C LYS A 129 16.98 28.75 18.50
N LYS A 130 16.50 27.55 18.83
CA LYS A 130 15.40 27.33 19.77
C LYS A 130 15.93 27.18 21.19
#